data_AF-A0A315WZK2-F1
#
_entry.id   AF-A0A315WZK2-F1
#
_cell.length_a   1.000
_cell.length_b   1.000
_cell.length_c   1.000
_cell.angle_alpha   90.00
_cell.angle_beta   90.00
_cell.angle_gamma   90.00
#
_symmetry.space_group_name_H-M   'P 1'
#
loop_
_entity.id
_entity.type
_entity.pdbx_description
1 polymer ?
#
loop_
_entity_poly.entity_id
_entity_poly.type
_entity_poly.pdbx_seq_one_letter_code
_entity_poly.pdbx_strand_id
1 'polypeptide(L)'
;MKKLVTISLFIFWAVVTAILTAGLVFRKDQPINPVNPPTSDVPAGGQILDAAAVARHNFVRDCWLIINSKVYNVTNYLSAHPGGVATITPYCGQEATRAFDTRDQGRPHSNYANSLLVNYYIGDFNQTVDQAQLDQNTQNTNSVIPRGDDGEDD
;
A
#
# COMPACT_ATOMS: atom_id res chain seq x y z
N MET A 1 12.20 -50.30 29.05
CA MET A 1 12.33 -49.50 27.81
C MET A 1 11.15 -48.54 27.58
N LYS A 2 10.58 -47.91 28.62
CA LYS A 2 9.43 -46.97 28.50
C LYS A 2 9.70 -45.57 29.10
N LYS A 3 10.86 -45.35 29.71
CA LYS A 3 11.22 -44.10 30.40
C LYS A 3 11.96 -43.08 29.52
N LEU A 4 12.39 -43.48 28.31
CA LEU A 4 13.15 -42.62 27.39
C LEU A 4 12.25 -41.89 26.36
N VAL A 5 11.10 -42.46 26.01
CA VAL A 5 10.17 -41.87 25.02
C VAL A 5 9.41 -40.67 25.59
N THR A 6 9.10 -40.67 26.89
CA THR A 6 8.37 -39.57 27.54
C THR A 6 9.22 -38.31 27.69
N ILE A 7 10.53 -38.46 27.90
CA ILE A 7 11.45 -37.32 28.08
C ILE A 7 11.55 -36.47 26.79
N SER A 8 11.50 -37.13 25.61
CA SER A 8 11.56 -36.44 24.31
C SER A 8 10.32 -35.57 24.03
N LEU A 9 9.14 -36.01 24.48
CA LEU A 9 7.89 -35.28 24.26
C LEU A 9 7.84 -33.97 25.07
N PHE A 10 8.40 -33.96 26.28
CA PHE A 10 8.48 -32.75 27.11
C PHE A 10 9.48 -31.72 26.55
N ILE A 11 10.61 -32.17 26.01
CA ILE A 11 11.60 -31.27 25.39
C ILE A 11 11.01 -30.62 24.13
N PHE A 12 10.33 -31.40 23.29
CA PHE A 12 9.68 -30.86 22.09
C PHE A 12 8.62 -29.81 22.43
N TRP A 13 7.77 -30.07 23.43
CA TRP A 13 6.74 -29.10 23.83
C TRP A 13 7.34 -27.83 24.47
N ALA A 14 8.45 -27.95 25.23
CA ALA A 14 9.15 -26.80 25.79
C ALA A 14 9.81 -25.90 24.72
N VAL A 15 10.32 -26.49 23.63
CA VAL A 15 10.90 -25.73 22.52
C VAL A 15 9.81 -25.03 21.69
N VAL A 16 8.67 -25.69 21.44
CA VAL A 16 7.52 -25.09 20.74
C VAL A 16 6.93 -23.92 21.54
N THR A 17 6.79 -24.03 22.87
CA THR A 17 6.31 -22.91 23.70
C THR A 17 7.30 -21.76 23.77
N ALA A 18 8.60 -22.02 23.80
CA ALA A 18 9.63 -20.96 23.78
C ALA A 18 9.65 -20.16 22.46
N ILE A 19 9.43 -20.82 21.32
CA ILE A 19 9.37 -20.13 20.01
C ILE A 19 8.10 -19.29 19.88
N LEU A 20 6.97 -19.77 20.40
CA LEU A 20 5.70 -19.02 20.40
C LEU A 20 5.72 -17.79 21.33
N THR A 21 6.41 -17.87 22.48
CA THR A 21 6.56 -16.70 23.38
C THR A 21 7.60 -15.70 22.86
N ALA A 22 8.69 -16.16 22.24
CA ALA A 22 9.71 -15.27 21.67
C ALA A 22 9.18 -14.44 20.48
N GLY A 23 8.23 -14.97 19.71
CA GLY A 23 7.56 -14.23 18.62
C GLY A 23 6.71 -13.04 19.09
N LEU A 24 6.35 -12.96 20.38
CA LEU A 24 5.52 -11.89 20.94
C LEU A 24 6.32 -10.73 21.56
N VAL A 25 7.62 -10.90 21.82
CA VAL A 25 8.40 -9.96 22.68
C VAL A 25 9.53 -9.25 21.95
N PHE A 26 9.81 -9.57 20.68
CA PHE A 26 10.86 -8.91 19.88
C PHE A 26 10.29 -8.04 18.75
N ARG A 27 9.47 -7.04 19.11
CA ARG A 27 9.52 -5.73 18.45
C ARG A 27 10.23 -4.79 19.41
N LYS A 28 11.56 -4.87 19.44
CA LYS A 28 12.39 -3.93 20.17
C LYS A 28 12.28 -2.59 19.46
N ASP A 29 11.70 -1.62 20.15
CA ASP A 29 11.50 -0.25 19.71
C ASP A 29 12.75 0.28 19.00
N GLN A 30 12.59 0.71 17.75
CA GLN A 30 13.59 1.61 17.17
C GLN A 30 13.51 2.92 17.96
N PRO A 31 14.65 3.47 18.42
CA PRO A 31 14.65 4.81 19.01
C PRO A 31 14.23 5.80 17.93
N ILE A 32 12.99 6.26 18.03
CA ILE A 32 12.48 7.42 17.31
C ILE A 32 13.36 8.61 17.69
N ASN A 33 14.24 9.01 16.78
CA ASN A 33 14.84 10.34 16.81
C ASN A 33 13.70 11.36 16.77
N PRO A 34 13.67 12.38 17.65
CA PRO A 34 12.65 13.41 17.60
C PRO A 34 12.90 14.30 16.38
N VAL A 35 12.45 13.86 15.21
CA VAL A 35 11.99 14.80 14.20
C VAL A 35 10.74 15.41 14.82
N ASN A 36 10.84 16.66 15.26
CA ASN A 36 9.70 17.43 15.74
C ASN A 36 8.55 17.22 14.75
N PRO A 37 7.41 16.62 15.16
CA PRO A 37 6.27 16.51 14.29
C PRO A 37 5.80 17.93 13.95
N PRO A 38 5.41 18.23 12.70
CA PRO A 38 4.58 19.39 12.46
C PRO A 38 3.29 19.21 13.27
N THR A 39 3.26 19.89 14.41
CA THR A 39 2.11 20.45 15.13
C THR A 39 0.77 19.73 14.93
N SER A 40 0.41 18.95 15.96
CA SER A 40 -0.86 18.85 16.70
C SER A 40 -2.13 19.61 16.25
N ASP A 41 -2.42 19.72 14.95
CA ASP A 41 -3.69 20.21 14.41
C ASP A 41 -4.44 19.12 13.60
N VAL A 42 -4.16 17.83 13.83
CA VAL A 42 -4.94 16.75 13.22
C VAL A 42 -6.31 16.72 13.90
N PRO A 43 -7.41 17.04 13.18
CA PRO A 43 -8.75 16.91 13.73
C PRO A 43 -8.97 15.44 14.12
N ALA A 44 -9.72 15.19 15.19
CA ALA A 44 -9.92 13.87 15.81
C ALA A 44 -10.65 12.81 14.93
N GLY A 45 -10.62 12.96 13.61
CA GLY A 45 -11.15 12.03 12.61
C GLY A 45 -10.43 12.09 11.27
N GLY A 46 -9.21 12.64 11.17
CA GLY A 46 -8.45 12.70 9.92
C GLY A 46 -7.31 11.66 9.85
N GLN A 47 -7.05 11.13 8.66
CA GLN A 47 -5.91 10.27 8.36
C GLN A 47 -4.84 11.07 7.61
N ILE A 48 -3.59 11.02 8.05
CA ILE A 48 -2.45 11.54 7.30
C ILE A 48 -2.10 10.55 6.18
N LEU A 49 -2.03 11.02 4.94
CA LEU A 49 -1.62 10.23 3.77
C LEU A 49 -0.09 10.23 3.60
N ASP A 50 0.62 9.69 4.59
CA ASP A 50 2.07 9.53 4.54
C ASP A 50 2.51 8.16 3.99
N ALA A 51 3.81 7.91 3.95
CA ALA A 51 4.35 6.66 3.43
C ALA A 51 3.93 5.44 4.26
N ALA A 52 3.77 5.60 5.58
CA ALA A 52 3.33 4.53 6.46
C ALA A 52 1.85 4.18 6.24
N ALA A 53 1.02 5.18 5.94
CA ALA A 53 -0.36 4.98 5.56
C ALA A 53 -0.48 4.23 4.23
N VAL A 54 0.23 4.69 3.20
CA VAL A 54 0.22 4.06 1.87
C VAL A 54 0.77 2.63 1.91
N ALA A 55 1.83 2.36 2.68
CA ALA A 55 2.46 1.04 2.78
C ALA A 55 1.53 -0.08 3.29
N ARG A 56 0.38 0.26 3.89
CA ARG A 56 -0.64 -0.73 4.29
C ARG A 56 -1.43 -1.30 3.11
N HIS A 57 -1.46 -0.59 1.99
CA HIS A 57 -2.23 -0.92 0.79
C HIS A 57 -1.28 -1.47 -0.30
N ASN A 58 -0.71 -2.66 -0.01
CA ASN A 58 0.42 -3.22 -0.74
C ASN A 58 0.14 -4.54 -1.48
N PHE A 59 -1.11 -4.82 -1.83
CA PHE A 59 -1.47 -6.07 -2.52
C PHE A 59 -2.54 -5.85 -3.60
N VAL A 60 -2.72 -6.83 -4.49
CA VAL A 60 -3.59 -6.69 -5.68
C VAL A 60 -5.05 -6.31 -5.37
N ARG A 61 -5.56 -6.68 -4.20
CA ARG A 61 -6.94 -6.35 -3.78
C ARG A 61 -7.04 -5.07 -2.95
N ASP A 62 -5.91 -4.41 -2.71
CA ASP A 62 -5.80 -3.15 -1.97
C ASP A 62 -4.43 -2.51 -2.28
N CYS A 63 -4.40 -1.71 -3.35
CA CYS A 63 -3.17 -1.19 -3.92
C CYS A 63 -3.24 0.33 -4.02
N TRP A 64 -2.44 1.01 -3.21
CA TRP A 64 -2.24 2.45 -3.30
C TRP A 64 -0.85 2.78 -3.81
N LEU A 65 -0.72 3.92 -4.49
CA LEU A 65 0.54 4.41 -5.05
C LEU A 65 0.73 5.88 -4.69
N ILE A 66 1.98 6.29 -4.48
CA ILE A 66 2.36 7.71 -4.46
C ILE A 66 2.97 8.05 -5.82
N ILE A 67 2.38 9.00 -6.55
CA ILE A 67 2.89 9.50 -7.83
C ILE A 67 2.85 11.02 -7.78
N ASN A 68 3.97 11.69 -8.02
CA ASN A 68 4.08 13.16 -8.05
C ASN A 68 3.50 13.84 -6.80
N SER A 69 3.85 13.34 -5.61
CA SER A 69 3.36 13.82 -4.30
C SER A 69 1.83 13.73 -4.11
N LYS A 70 1.17 12.84 -4.85
CA LYS A 70 -0.26 12.55 -4.73
C LYS A 70 -0.47 11.07 -4.47
N VAL A 71 -1.53 10.73 -3.74
CA VAL A 71 -1.86 9.34 -3.39
C VAL A 71 -3.06 8.89 -4.21
N TYR A 72 -2.94 7.70 -4.78
CA TYR A 72 -3.95 7.10 -5.66
C TYR A 72 -4.33 5.71 -5.19
N ASN A 73 -5.62 5.42 -5.15
CA ASN A 73 -6.15 4.07 -4.98
C ASN A 73 -6.44 3.46 -6.35
N VAL A 74 -5.53 2.60 -6.83
CA VAL A 74 -5.60 2.01 -8.17
C VAL A 74 -6.16 0.58 -8.16
N THR A 75 -6.69 0.12 -7.03
CA THR A 75 -7.13 -1.27 -6.82
C THR A 75 -8.02 -1.80 -7.96
N ASN A 76 -9.03 -1.02 -8.36
CA ASN A 76 -9.97 -1.43 -9.42
C ASN A 76 -9.45 -1.17 -10.83
N TYR A 77 -8.37 -0.40 -10.97
CA TYR A 77 -7.72 -0.18 -12.27
C TYR A 77 -6.79 -1.32 -12.67
N LEU A 78 -6.23 -2.06 -11.69
CA LEU A 78 -5.15 -3.02 -11.95
C LEU A 78 -5.46 -3.98 -13.09
N SER A 79 -6.67 -4.55 -13.15
CA SER A 79 -7.09 -5.51 -14.17
C SER A 79 -7.29 -4.91 -15.56
N ALA A 80 -7.51 -3.60 -15.63
CA ALA A 80 -7.72 -2.85 -16.87
C ALA A 80 -6.45 -2.13 -17.36
N HIS A 81 -5.35 -2.22 -16.61
CA HIS A 81 -4.09 -1.61 -17.02
C HIS A 81 -3.57 -2.28 -18.30
N PRO A 82 -3.36 -1.53 -19.41
CA PRO A 82 -2.89 -2.12 -20.68
C PRO A 82 -1.53 -2.81 -20.61
N GLY A 83 -0.65 -2.38 -19.68
CA GLY A 83 0.62 -3.05 -19.41
C GLY A 83 0.50 -4.34 -18.59
N GLY A 84 -0.71 -4.70 -18.16
CA GLY A 84 -1.02 -5.84 -17.31
C GLY A 84 -0.79 -5.56 -15.81
N VAL A 85 -1.51 -6.29 -14.97
CA VAL A 85 -1.48 -6.19 -13.49
C VAL A 85 -0.07 -6.32 -12.91
N ALA A 86 0.74 -7.21 -13.51
CA ALA A 86 2.09 -7.54 -13.04
C ALA A 86 3.08 -6.38 -13.11
N THR A 87 2.79 -5.34 -13.89
CA THR A 87 3.66 -4.15 -14.01
C THR A 87 3.41 -3.13 -12.91
N ILE A 88 2.20 -3.07 -12.34
CA ILE A 88 1.86 -2.14 -11.24
C ILE A 88 2.06 -2.80 -9.87
N THR A 89 1.74 -4.09 -9.74
CA THR A 89 1.72 -4.81 -8.45
C THR A 89 3.01 -4.67 -7.63
N PRO A 90 4.22 -4.68 -8.22
CA PRO A 90 5.47 -4.47 -7.48
C PRO A 90 5.56 -3.13 -6.73
N TYR A 91 4.77 -2.14 -7.14
CA TYR A 91 4.76 -0.78 -6.59
C TYR A 91 3.63 -0.54 -5.59
N CYS A 92 2.72 -1.50 -5.37
CA CYS A 92 1.65 -1.31 -4.40
C CYS A 92 2.21 -0.98 -3.02
N GLY A 93 1.68 0.08 -2.41
CA GLY A 93 2.11 0.61 -1.13
C GLY A 93 3.39 1.45 -1.19
N GLN A 94 3.82 1.89 -2.37
CA GLN A 94 5.12 2.57 -2.55
C GLN A 94 5.03 3.86 -3.37
N GLU A 95 6.14 4.60 -3.35
CA GLU A 95 6.43 5.69 -4.27
C GLU A 95 6.74 5.11 -5.66
N ALA A 96 6.00 5.57 -6.66
CA ALA A 96 6.00 5.00 -8.01
C ALA A 96 6.16 6.06 -9.10
N THR A 97 6.53 7.31 -8.78
CA THR A 97 6.67 8.40 -9.76
C THR A 97 7.60 8.02 -10.89
N ARG A 98 8.81 7.53 -10.57
CA ARG A 98 9.78 7.11 -11.60
C ARG A 98 9.23 6.00 -12.49
N ALA A 99 8.59 5.00 -11.89
CA ALA A 99 8.02 3.87 -12.63
C ALA A 99 6.88 4.34 -13.55
N PHE A 100 6.03 5.25 -13.07
CA PHE A 100 4.98 5.89 -13.85
C PHE A 100 5.56 6.74 -15.00
N ASP A 101 6.49 7.65 -14.72
CA ASP A 101 7.02 8.58 -15.72
C ASP A 101 7.85 7.90 -16.82
N THR A 102 8.36 6.69 -16.56
CA THR A 102 9.26 5.99 -17.49
C THR A 102 8.74 4.64 -17.96
N ARG A 103 7.63 4.15 -17.42
CA ARG A 103 7.11 2.79 -17.62
C ARG A 103 8.15 1.69 -17.35
N ASP A 104 9.17 2.01 -16.53
CA ASP A 104 10.43 1.27 -16.37
C ASP A 104 11.18 0.92 -17.67
N GLN A 105 10.81 1.57 -18.78
CA GLN A 105 11.32 1.35 -20.13
C GLN A 105 11.91 2.64 -20.73
N GLY A 106 11.98 3.73 -19.95
CA GLY A 106 12.45 5.04 -20.40
C GLY A 106 11.45 5.78 -21.30
N ARG A 107 10.17 5.39 -21.32
CA ARG A 107 9.12 6.03 -22.13
C ARG A 107 7.96 6.50 -21.24
N PRO A 108 7.46 7.73 -21.43
CA PRO A 108 6.34 8.22 -20.63
C PRO A 108 5.02 7.52 -20.98
N HIS A 109 4.07 7.61 -20.06
CA HIS A 109 2.66 7.34 -20.34
C HIS A 109 2.09 8.39 -21.31
N SER A 110 1.05 8.01 -22.06
CA SER A 110 0.33 8.92 -22.95
C SER A 110 -0.44 9.99 -22.15
N ASN A 111 -0.82 11.09 -22.81
CA ASN A 111 -1.67 12.13 -22.19
C ASN A 111 -3.00 11.55 -21.68
N TYR A 112 -3.57 10.59 -22.40
CA TYR A 112 -4.78 9.89 -21.97
C TYR A 112 -4.54 9.10 -20.68
N ALA A 113 -3.47 8.30 -20.61
CA ALA A 113 -3.12 7.57 -19.38
C ALA A 113 -2.87 8.51 -18.19
N ASN A 114 -2.25 9.67 -18.42
CA ASN A 114 -2.09 10.71 -17.40
C ASN A 114 -3.46 11.25 -16.93
N SER A 115 -4.42 11.43 -17.84
CA SER A 115 -5.76 11.88 -17.48
C SER A 115 -6.56 10.85 -16.69
N LEU A 116 -6.34 9.55 -16.93
CA LEU A 116 -7.00 8.48 -16.19
C LEU A 116 -6.58 8.42 -14.73
N LEU A 117 -5.33 8.80 -14.41
CA LEU A 117 -4.80 8.78 -13.05
C LEU A 117 -5.64 9.63 -12.08
N VAL A 118 -6.23 10.73 -12.57
CA VAL A 118 -7.08 11.64 -11.77
C VAL A 118 -8.31 10.92 -11.19
N ASN A 119 -8.84 9.92 -11.88
CA ASN A 119 -10.02 9.16 -11.41
C ASN A 119 -9.73 8.29 -10.17
N TYR A 120 -8.45 8.06 -9.89
CA TYR A 120 -8.00 7.20 -8.79
C TYR A 120 -7.41 8.01 -7.62
N TYR A 121 -7.46 9.34 -7.69
CA TYR A 121 -6.89 10.23 -6.67
C TYR A 121 -7.69 10.18 -5.36
N ILE A 122 -6.97 10.09 -4.23
CA ILE A 122 -7.60 10.09 -2.89
C ILE A 122 -7.11 11.23 -1.97
N GLY A 123 -5.98 11.87 -2.27
CA GLY A 123 -5.46 13.03 -1.54
C GLY A 123 -3.99 13.33 -1.82
N ASP A 124 -3.47 14.44 -1.28
CA ASP A 124 -2.06 14.81 -1.42
C ASP A 124 -1.19 14.07 -0.39
N PHE A 125 0.06 13.77 -0.76
CA PHE A 125 1.02 13.12 0.14
C PHE A 125 1.35 14.02 1.34
N ASN A 126 1.44 13.42 2.54
CA ASN A 126 1.60 14.12 3.83
C ASN A 126 0.46 15.11 4.17
N GLN A 127 -0.68 15.04 3.49
CA GLN A 127 -1.86 15.79 3.86
C GLN A 127 -2.73 14.99 4.84
N THR A 128 -3.26 15.68 5.85
CA THR A 128 -4.37 15.15 6.67
C THR A 128 -5.66 15.25 5.87
N VAL A 129 -6.30 14.11 5.62
CA VAL A 129 -7.61 14.03 4.97
C VAL A 129 -8.64 13.57 5.99
N ASP A 130 -9.78 14.25 6.07
CA ASP A 130 -10.90 13.81 6.92
C ASP A 130 -11.38 12.41 6.53
N GLN A 131 -11.68 11.55 7.50
CA GLN A 131 -12.06 10.16 7.22
C GLN A 131 -13.29 10.06 6.30
N ALA A 132 -14.29 10.93 6.45
CA ALA A 132 -15.47 10.90 5.60
C ALA A 132 -15.11 11.25 4.14
N GLN A 133 -14.19 12.20 3.94
CA GLN A 133 -13.69 12.54 2.62
C GLN A 133 -12.86 11.38 2.02
N LEU A 134 -12.02 10.73 2.82
CA LEU A 134 -11.23 9.59 2.36
C LEU A 134 -12.12 8.40 1.95
N ASP A 135 -13.16 8.13 2.72
CA ASP A 135 -14.14 7.08 2.44
C ASP A 135 -14.91 7.37 1.14
N GLN A 136 -15.37 8.61 0.97
CA GLN A 136 -16.03 9.05 -0.26
C GLN A 136 -15.11 8.93 -1.48
N ASN A 137 -13.87 9.41 -1.37
CA ASN A 137 -12.88 9.31 -2.45
C ASN A 137 -12.62 7.85 -2.81
N THR A 138 -12.47 6.98 -1.81
CA THR A 138 -12.29 5.54 -2.03
C THR A 138 -13.50 4.93 -2.75
N GLN A 139 -14.72 5.25 -2.33
CA GLN A 139 -15.93 4.80 -3.03
C GLN A 139 -16.02 5.30 -4.47
N ASN A 140 -15.61 6.55 -4.72
CA ASN A 140 -15.54 7.11 -6.07
C ASN A 140 -14.57 6.30 -6.94
N THR A 141 -13.36 6.01 -6.44
CA THR A 141 -12.37 5.17 -7.17
C THR A 141 -12.88 3.74 -7.44
N ASN A 142 -13.73 3.19 -6.55
CA ASN A 142 -14.35 1.88 -6.73
C ASN A 142 -15.47 1.87 -7.79
N SER A 143 -16.05 3.03 -8.08
CA SER A 143 -17.14 3.18 -9.05
C SER A 143 -16.63 3.50 -10.47
N VAL A 144 -15.32 3.73 -10.63
CA VAL A 144 -14.71 3.98 -11.94
C VAL A 144 -14.79 2.69 -12.76
N ILE A 145 -15.67 2.66 -13.75
CA ILE A 145 -15.69 1.59 -14.75
C ILE A 145 -14.49 1.79 -15.67
N PRO A 146 -13.51 0.88 -15.68
CA PRO A 146 -12.41 0.98 -16.61
C PRO A 146 -12.98 0.73 -18.01
N ARG A 147 -13.08 1.78 -18.82
CA ARG A 147 -13.31 1.59 -20.26
C ARG A 147 -12.07 0.90 -20.80
N GLY A 148 -12.23 -0.36 -21.21
CA GLY A 148 -11.22 -1.02 -22.02
C GLY A 148 -11.05 -0.18 -23.27
N ASP A 149 -9.89 0.43 -23.41
CA ASP A 149 -9.46 1.10 -24.63
C ASP A 149 -9.26 -0.01 -25.67
N ASP A 150 -10.31 -0.26 -26.46
CA ASP A 150 -10.26 -1.04 -27.68
C ASP A 150 -9.49 -0.25 -28.72
N GLY A 151 -8.17 -0.20 -28.52
CA GLY A 151 -7.22 0.63 -29.25
C GLY A 151 -7.63 0.99 -30.67
N GLU A 152 -8.19 2.18 -30.80
CA GLU A 152 -8.20 2.98 -32.02
C GLU A 152 -7.53 4.30 -31.61
N ASP A 153 -6.27 4.46 -31.99
CA ASP A 153 -5.78 5.63 -32.73
C ASP A 153 -4.23 5.74 -32.71
N ASP A 154 -3.69 5.71 -33.94
CA ASP A 154 -2.45 6.29 -34.50
C ASP A 154 -1.03 5.80 -34.10
#